data_AF-A0A934CLI7-F1
#
_entry.id   AF-A0A934CLI7-F1
#
_cell.length_a   1.000
_cell.length_b   1.000
_cell.length_c   1.000
_cell.angle_alpha   90.00
_cell.angle_beta   90.00
_cell.angle_gamma   90.00
#
_symmetry.space_group_name_H-M   'P 1'
#
loop_
_entity.id
_entity.type
_entity.pdbx_description
1 polymer ?
#
loop_
_entity_poly.entity_id
_entity_poly.type
_entity_poly.pdbx_seq_one_letter_code
_entity_poly.pdbx_strand_id
1 'polypeptide(L)'
;MMEEMLSGDSKGFFWWDRAGQMAIYLLAFLVPLWVLPITVSPFETNKVFLAYFLILVALLAWLLSRIKSGSVSLPQNYMALGLVLMVFVWAISGVFSASRHISFSSLSADPSGVVPIFMFAVAAFMAYFYLRSAAQVFFWIFSFFTSAG
;
A
#
# COMPACT_ATOMS: atom_id res chain seq x y z
N MET A 1 -8.29 36.47 -16.05
CA MET A 1 -9.28 35.40 -16.32
C MET A 1 -8.65 34.11 -16.86
N MET A 2 -7.59 34.16 -17.69
CA MET A 2 -6.87 32.95 -18.16
C MET A 2 -5.88 32.38 -17.13
N GLU A 3 -5.35 33.21 -16.21
CA GLU A 3 -4.44 32.76 -15.14
C GLU A 3 -5.12 32.01 -13.98
N GLU A 4 -6.41 32.28 -13.71
CA GLU A 4 -7.16 31.57 -12.67
C GLU A 4 -7.39 30.10 -13.03
N MET A 5 -7.56 29.79 -14.32
CA MET A 5 -7.79 28.41 -14.79
C MET A 5 -6.55 27.52 -14.69
N LEU A 6 -5.33 28.09 -14.70
CA LEU A 6 -4.09 27.32 -14.51
C LEU A 6 -3.73 27.11 -13.03
N SER A 7 -4.27 27.95 -12.14
CA SER A 7 -3.97 27.90 -10.70
C SER A 7 -4.76 26.83 -9.93
N GLY A 8 -5.92 26.40 -10.46
CA GLY A 8 -6.80 25.41 -9.83
C GLY A 8 -6.27 23.97 -9.94
N ASP A 9 -5.69 23.61 -11.09
CA ASP A 9 -5.23 22.25 -11.36
C ASP A 9 -3.94 21.88 -10.62
N SER A 10 -3.03 22.85 -10.41
CA SER A 10 -1.76 22.61 -9.70
C SER A 10 -1.98 22.28 -8.22
N LYS A 11 -2.96 22.93 -7.59
CA LYS A 11 -3.35 22.64 -6.20
C LYS A 11 -3.93 21.24 -6.12
N GLY A 12 -4.88 20.89 -6.99
CA GLY A 12 -5.53 19.58 -7.01
C GLY A 12 -4.54 18.43 -7.09
N PHE A 13 -3.50 18.54 -7.93
CA PHE A 13 -2.43 17.56 -8.04
C PHE A 13 -1.70 17.30 -6.71
N PHE A 14 -1.32 18.38 -6.02
CA PHE A 14 -0.61 18.29 -4.74
C PHE A 14 -1.43 17.59 -3.64
N TRP A 15 -2.75 17.79 -3.63
CA TRP A 15 -3.64 17.17 -2.62
C TRP A 15 -3.72 15.65 -2.76
N TRP A 16 -3.81 15.11 -3.98
CA TRP A 16 -3.87 13.65 -4.20
C TRP A 16 -2.56 12.97 -3.81
N ASP A 17 -1.42 13.53 -4.22
CA ASP A 17 -0.11 12.98 -3.83
C ASP A 17 0.07 13.00 -2.31
N ARG A 18 -0.36 14.07 -1.65
CA ARG A 18 -0.26 14.20 -0.19
C ARG A 18 -1.20 13.25 0.54
N ALA A 19 -2.40 13.02 0.02
CA ALA A 19 -3.35 12.04 0.56
C ALA A 19 -2.76 10.62 0.51
N GLY A 20 -2.19 10.22 -0.63
CA GLY A 20 -1.56 8.90 -0.76
C GLY A 20 -0.32 8.74 0.13
N GLN A 21 0.49 9.79 0.25
CA GLN A 21 1.63 9.79 1.16
C GLN A 21 1.20 9.64 2.62
N MET A 22 0.14 10.34 3.03
CA MET A 22 -0.41 10.23 4.38
C MET A 22 -0.96 8.84 4.66
N ALA A 23 -1.61 8.19 3.69
CA ALA A 23 -2.08 6.82 3.83
C ALA A 23 -0.93 5.84 4.12
N ILE A 24 0.24 6.02 3.48
CA ILE A 24 1.43 5.19 3.74
C ILE A 24 2.01 5.43 5.15
N TYR A 25 2.03 6.67 5.63
CA TYR A 25 2.45 6.95 7.02
C TYR A 25 1.47 6.39 8.05
N LEU A 26 0.17 6.57 7.83
CA LEU A 26 -0.88 6.00 8.68
C LEU A 26 -0.78 4.47 8.72
N LEU A 27 -0.40 3.83 7.60
CA LEU A 27 -0.19 2.39 7.57
C LEU A 27 0.94 1.96 8.51
N ALA A 28 2.09 2.63 8.50
CA ALA A 28 3.19 2.32 9.43
C ALA A 28 2.85 2.58 10.89
N PHE A 29 1.99 3.57 11.18
CA PHE A 29 1.64 3.95 12.53
C PHE A 29 0.49 3.13 13.13
N LEU A 30 -0.58 2.89 12.36
CA LEU A 30 -1.81 2.27 12.86
C LEU A 30 -1.75 0.74 12.92
N VAL A 31 -1.02 0.10 12.02
CA VAL A 31 -0.88 -1.37 11.99
C VAL A 31 -0.26 -1.93 13.28
N PRO A 32 0.88 -1.42 13.77
CA PRO A 32 1.47 -1.83 15.05
C PRO A 32 0.73 -1.32 16.29
N LEU A 33 0.02 -0.19 16.24
CA LEU A 33 -0.69 0.40 17.39
C LEU A 33 -1.76 -0.51 18.01
N TRP A 34 -2.25 -1.51 17.28
CA TRP A 34 -3.33 -2.39 17.73
C TRP A 34 -2.84 -3.76 18.22
N VAL A 35 -1.57 -3.91 18.62
CA VAL A 35 -1.04 -5.15 19.23
C VAL A 35 -1.52 -5.25 20.68
N LEU A 36 -2.77 -5.66 20.88
CA LEU A 36 -3.26 -6.09 22.19
C LEU A 36 -2.83 -7.54 22.45
N PRO A 37 -2.12 -7.84 23.55
CA PRO A 37 -1.59 -9.19 23.82
C PRO A 37 -2.66 -10.27 24.09
N ILE A 38 -3.96 -9.93 24.04
CA ILE A 38 -5.03 -10.76 24.62
C ILE A 38 -6.21 -11.03 23.66
N THR A 39 -6.22 -10.49 22.43
CA THR A 39 -7.39 -10.64 21.53
C THR A 39 -7.06 -11.45 20.27
N VAL A 40 -7.55 -12.69 20.21
CA VAL A 40 -7.11 -13.73 19.27
C VAL A 40 -8.00 -13.94 18.03
N SER A 41 -8.95 -13.06 17.69
CA SER A 41 -9.77 -13.36 16.49
C SER A 41 -10.40 -12.19 15.72
N PRO A 42 -11.13 -11.22 16.31
CA PRO A 42 -11.71 -10.15 15.49
C PRO A 42 -10.74 -8.99 15.19
N PHE A 43 -9.79 -8.73 16.09
CA PHE A 43 -8.89 -7.57 15.95
C PHE A 43 -7.81 -7.76 14.88
N GLU A 44 -7.30 -8.97 14.69
CA GLU A 44 -6.29 -9.24 13.65
C GLU A 44 -6.86 -9.04 12.24
N THR A 45 -8.05 -9.58 12.00
CA THR A 45 -8.77 -9.38 10.74
C THR A 45 -9.06 -7.89 10.49
N ASN A 46 -9.48 -7.14 11.51
CA ASN A 46 -9.69 -5.69 11.39
C ASN A 46 -8.41 -4.93 11.01
N LYS A 47 -7.23 -5.33 11.51
CA LYS A 47 -5.95 -4.72 11.11
C LYS A 47 -5.63 -4.98 9.65
N VAL A 48 -5.85 -6.21 9.19
CA VAL A 48 -5.62 -6.59 7.79
C VAL A 48 -6.52 -5.77 6.87
N PHE A 49 -7.81 -5.62 7.21
CA PHE A 49 -8.71 -4.76 6.46
C PHE A 49 -8.31 -3.29 6.46
N LEU A 50 -7.88 -2.75 7.61
CA LEU A 50 -7.38 -1.38 7.70
C LEU A 50 -6.14 -1.18 6.81
N ALA A 51 -5.20 -2.12 6.85
CA ALA A 51 -4.00 -2.08 6.02
C ALA A 51 -4.38 -2.11 4.53
N TYR A 52 -5.25 -3.03 4.11
CA TYR A 52 -5.72 -3.11 2.72
C TYR A 52 -6.44 -1.84 2.29
N PHE A 53 -7.29 -1.28 3.16
CA PHE A 53 -7.97 -0.02 2.90
C PHE A 53 -6.98 1.13 2.67
N LEU A 54 -5.98 1.29 3.53
CA LEU A 54 -4.97 2.34 3.38
C LEU A 54 -4.10 2.14 2.13
N ILE A 55 -3.75 0.90 1.80
CA ILE A 55 -3.02 0.57 0.56
C ILE A 55 -3.84 0.96 -0.67
N LEU A 56 -5.14 0.63 -0.69
CA LEU A 56 -6.04 0.99 -1.79
C LEU A 56 -6.22 2.51 -1.89
N VAL A 57 -6.35 3.22 -0.77
CA VAL A 57 -6.39 4.69 -0.77
C VAL A 57 -5.11 5.28 -1.36
N ALA A 58 -3.94 4.77 -0.97
CA ALA A 58 -2.67 5.19 -1.54
C ALA A 58 -2.58 4.92 -3.04
N LEU A 59 -3.02 3.73 -3.48
CA LEU A 59 -3.04 3.35 -4.89
C LEU A 59 -3.98 4.23 -5.73
N LEU A 60 -5.20 4.48 -5.24
CA LEU A 60 -6.19 5.31 -5.93
C LEU A 60 -5.71 6.77 -6.02
N ALA A 61 -5.16 7.30 -4.93
CA ALA A 61 -4.58 8.64 -4.91
C ALA A 61 -3.42 8.77 -5.91
N TRP A 62 -2.55 7.75 -5.98
CA TRP A 62 -1.46 7.68 -6.95
C TRP A 62 -2.00 7.64 -8.38
N LEU A 63 -2.99 6.77 -8.65
CA LEU A 63 -3.55 6.62 -9.98
C LEU A 63 -4.21 7.91 -10.47
N LEU A 64 -5.00 8.58 -9.61
CA LEU A 64 -5.62 9.87 -9.92
C LEU A 64 -4.58 10.96 -10.22
N SER A 65 -3.50 11.01 -9.43
CA SER A 65 -2.39 11.93 -9.64
C SER A 65 -1.71 11.70 -11.01
N ARG A 66 -1.47 10.44 -11.38
CA ARG A 66 -0.82 10.06 -12.65
C ARG A 66 -1.70 10.26 -13.88
N ILE A 67 -2.99 9.96 -13.78
CA ILE A 67 -3.96 10.22 -14.87
C ILE A 67 -3.98 11.72 -15.18
N LYS A 68 -4.00 12.56 -14.13
CA LYS A 68 -3.97 14.02 -14.29
C LYS A 68 -2.64 14.55 -14.82
N SER A 69 -1.50 13.94 -14.44
CA SER A 69 -0.18 14.37 -14.91
C SER A 69 0.17 13.90 -16.33
N GLY A 70 -0.62 13.01 -16.92
CA GLY A 70 -0.41 12.44 -18.27
C GLY A 70 0.91 11.68 -18.44
N SER A 71 1.65 11.43 -17.35
CA SER A 71 3.00 10.88 -17.37
C SER A 71 3.13 9.79 -16.31
N VAL A 72 3.31 8.56 -16.77
CA VAL A 72 3.56 7.40 -15.92
C VAL A 72 5.01 6.99 -16.11
N SER A 73 5.87 7.33 -15.15
CA SER A 73 7.21 6.77 -15.08
C SER A 73 7.19 5.54 -14.18
N LEU A 74 7.29 4.35 -14.79
CA LEU A 74 7.46 3.10 -14.06
C LEU A 74 8.94 2.93 -13.69
N PRO A 75 9.25 2.49 -12.46
CA PRO A 75 10.62 2.18 -12.10
C PRO A 75 11.12 0.95 -12.85
N GLN A 76 12.11 1.13 -13.72
CA GLN A 76 12.84 0.04 -14.37
C GLN A 76 13.94 -0.49 -13.45
N ASN A 77 13.59 -0.91 -12.24
CA ASN A 77 14.52 -1.52 -11.30
C ASN A 77 14.23 -3.02 -11.13
N TYR A 78 15.28 -3.81 -10.87
CA TYR A 78 15.16 -5.26 -10.67
C TYR A 78 14.27 -5.62 -9.49
N MET A 79 14.12 -4.70 -8.52
CA MET A 79 13.26 -4.90 -7.36
C MET A 79 11.78 -4.90 -7.73
N ALA A 80 11.34 -3.99 -8.61
CA ALA A 80 9.98 -3.96 -9.14
C ALA A 80 9.69 -5.23 -9.96
N LEU A 81 10.66 -5.70 -10.75
CA LEU A 81 10.54 -6.97 -11.46
C LEU A 81 10.36 -8.14 -10.49
N GLY A 82 11.16 -8.17 -9.41
CA GLY A 82 11.05 -9.17 -8.35
C GLY A 82 9.68 -9.20 -7.68
N LEU A 83 9.10 -8.02 -7.38
CA LEU A 83 7.75 -7.92 -6.80
C LEU A 83 6.68 -8.48 -7.75
N VAL A 84 6.74 -8.16 -9.04
CA VAL A 84 5.79 -8.68 -10.04
C VAL A 84 5.93 -10.20 -10.18
N LEU A 85 7.17 -10.70 -10.24
CA LEU A 85 7.43 -12.14 -10.31
C LEU A 85 6.93 -12.87 -9.06
N MET A 86 7.09 -12.28 -7.87
CA MET A 86 6.59 -12.85 -6.62
C MET A 86 5.07 -13.01 -6.65
N VAL A 87 4.35 -11.96 -7.03
CA VAL A 87 2.88 -12.01 -7.18
C VAL A 87 2.49 -13.08 -8.19
N PHE A 88 3.21 -13.18 -9.31
CA PHE A 88 2.94 -14.16 -10.35
C PHE A 88 3.13 -15.61 -9.88
N VAL A 89 4.23 -15.88 -9.15
CA VAL A 89 4.50 -17.20 -8.57
C VAL A 89 3.41 -17.60 -7.59
N TRP A 90 2.96 -16.67 -6.73
CA TRP A 90 1.88 -16.95 -5.78
C TRP A 90 0.53 -17.12 -6.44
N ALA A 91 0.22 -16.34 -7.48
CA ALA A 91 -0.99 -16.53 -8.27
C ALA A 91 -1.01 -17.93 -8.90
N ILE A 92 0.09 -18.37 -9.51
CA ILE A 92 0.23 -19.72 -10.06
C ILE A 92 0.05 -20.77 -8.96
N SER A 93 0.74 -20.62 -7.82
CA SER A 93 0.62 -21.54 -6.69
C SER A 93 -0.82 -21.63 -6.18
N GLY A 94 -1.53 -20.51 -6.10
CA GLY A 94 -2.95 -20.45 -5.73
C GLY A 94 -3.87 -21.20 -6.70
N VAL A 95 -3.61 -21.14 -8.01
CA VAL A 95 -4.38 -21.89 -9.04
C VAL A 95 -4.23 -23.40 -8.84
N PHE A 96 -3.01 -23.86 -8.54
CA PHE A 96 -2.69 -25.27 -8.36
C PHE A 96 -2.98 -25.82 -6.95
N SER A 97 -3.44 -24.97 -6.02
CA SER A 97 -3.72 -25.37 -4.65
C SER A 97 -4.98 -26.24 -4.51
N ALA A 98 -4.93 -27.21 -3.60
CA ALA A 98 -6.00 -28.17 -3.32
C ALA A 98 -7.29 -27.50 -2.80
N SER A 99 -7.17 -26.35 -2.13
CA SER A 99 -8.29 -25.54 -1.64
C SER A 99 -8.21 -24.13 -2.22
N ARG A 100 -8.66 -23.99 -3.48
CA ARG A 100 -8.67 -22.74 -4.26
C ARG A 100 -9.33 -21.57 -3.52
N HIS A 101 -10.41 -21.81 -2.78
CA HIS A 101 -11.09 -20.75 -2.01
C HIS A 101 -10.22 -20.21 -0.87
N ILE A 102 -9.54 -21.07 -0.10
CA ILE A 102 -8.68 -20.63 1.00
C ILE A 102 -7.42 -19.94 0.44
N SER A 103 -6.92 -20.40 -0.71
CA SER A 103 -5.68 -19.89 -1.30
C SER A 103 -5.83 -18.53 -2.00
N PHE A 104 -6.98 -18.26 -2.62
CA PHE A 104 -7.26 -16.98 -3.28
C PHE A 104 -7.98 -15.96 -2.39
N SER A 105 -8.88 -16.41 -1.52
CA SER A 105 -9.76 -15.54 -0.76
C SER A 105 -9.53 -15.60 0.75
N SER A 106 -8.31 -15.90 1.20
CA SER A 106 -7.91 -15.65 2.58
C SER A 106 -7.96 -14.14 2.86
N LEU A 107 -9.16 -13.65 3.20
CA LEU A 107 -9.40 -12.33 3.80
C LEU A 107 -9.10 -12.36 5.32
N SER A 108 -8.81 -13.55 5.87
CA SER A 108 -8.37 -13.78 7.24
C SER A 108 -6.92 -13.32 7.46
N ALA A 109 -6.46 -13.40 8.72
CA ALA A 109 -5.08 -13.08 9.12
C ALA A 109 -4.00 -13.99 8.53
N ASP A 110 -4.35 -14.91 7.62
CA ASP A 110 -3.41 -15.82 6.98
C ASP A 110 -2.54 -15.10 5.94
N PRO A 111 -1.22 -14.99 6.14
CA PRO A 111 -0.34 -14.26 5.24
C PRO A 111 0.03 -15.05 3.97
N SER A 112 -0.37 -16.33 3.88
CA SER A 112 0.07 -17.26 2.83
C SER A 112 -0.76 -17.20 1.54
N GLY A 113 -1.90 -16.50 1.54
CA GLY A 113 -2.76 -16.39 0.37
C GLY A 113 -2.27 -15.39 -0.68
N VAL A 114 -2.87 -15.46 -1.87
CA VAL A 114 -2.52 -14.60 -3.01
C VAL A 114 -2.83 -13.12 -2.74
N VAL A 115 -3.96 -12.83 -2.08
CA VAL A 115 -4.40 -11.46 -1.79
C VAL A 115 -3.44 -10.70 -0.85
N PRO A 116 -3.04 -11.24 0.32
CA PRO A 116 -2.04 -10.60 1.18
C PRO A 116 -0.74 -10.26 0.44
N ILE A 117 -0.28 -11.17 -0.41
CA ILE A 117 0.98 -11.01 -1.16
C ILE A 117 0.86 -9.98 -2.27
N PHE A 118 -0.29 -9.96 -2.96
CA PHE A 118 -0.61 -8.88 -3.89
C PHE A 118 -0.65 -7.53 -3.19
N MET A 119 -1.34 -7.43 -2.04
CA MET A 119 -1.43 -6.20 -1.26
C MET A 119 -0.06 -5.75 -0.75
N PHE A 120 0.79 -6.68 -0.32
CA PHE A 120 2.17 -6.40 0.05
C PHE A 120 2.98 -5.83 -1.14
N ALA A 121 2.85 -6.43 -2.32
CA ALA A 121 3.54 -5.93 -3.51
C ALA A 121 3.06 -4.53 -3.91
N VAL A 122 1.75 -4.26 -3.82
CA VAL A 122 1.18 -2.92 -4.03
C VAL A 122 1.70 -1.93 -2.97
N ALA A 123 1.73 -2.31 -1.70
CA ALA A 123 2.26 -1.48 -0.62
C ALA A 123 3.73 -1.12 -0.85
N ALA A 124 4.56 -2.10 -1.21
CA ALA A 124 5.97 -1.90 -1.51
C ALA A 124 6.17 -0.98 -2.74
N PHE A 125 5.34 -1.15 -3.76
CA PHE A 125 5.35 -0.29 -4.94
C PHE A 125 4.92 1.15 -4.60
N MET A 126 3.89 1.33 -3.78
CA MET A 126 3.46 2.65 -3.31
C MET A 126 4.51 3.32 -2.43
N ALA A 127 5.16 2.56 -1.53
CA ALA A 127 6.26 3.05 -0.72
C ALA A 127 7.39 3.60 -1.58
N TYR A 128 7.76 2.90 -2.67
CA TYR A 128 8.75 3.39 -3.62
C TYR A 128 8.39 4.77 -4.22
N PHE A 129 7.11 5.00 -4.55
CA PHE A 129 6.70 6.28 -5.15
C PHE A 129 6.54 7.42 -4.16
N TYR A 130 6.09 7.13 -2.93
CA TYR A 130 5.77 8.15 -1.93
C TYR A 130 6.91 8.43 -0.95
N LEU A 131 7.81 7.48 -0.70
CA LEU A 131 8.96 7.62 0.19
C LEU A 131 10.22 7.87 -0.64
N ARG A 132 10.33 9.08 -1.19
CA ARG A 132 11.44 9.43 -2.10
C ARG A 132 12.70 9.92 -1.38
N SER A 133 12.55 10.36 -0.13
CA SER A 133 13.65 10.91 0.67
C SER A 133 14.02 9.99 1.83
N ALA A 134 15.32 9.91 2.16
CA ALA A 134 15.81 9.19 3.32
C ALA A 134 15.15 9.64 4.62
N ALA A 135 14.84 10.93 4.76
CA ALA A 135 14.11 11.45 5.91
C ALA A 135 12.70 10.86 6.00
N GLN A 136 11.99 10.73 4.87
CA GLN A 136 10.64 10.17 4.82
C GLN A 136 10.65 8.68 5.17
N VAL A 137 11.62 7.92 4.66
CA VAL A 137 11.83 6.51 5.02
C VAL A 137 12.15 6.38 6.51
N PHE A 138 13.04 7.22 7.03
CA PHE A 138 13.37 7.23 8.46
C PHE A 138 12.15 7.51 9.32
N PHE A 139 11.36 8.55 9.00
CA PHE A 139 10.13 8.85 9.73
C PHE A 139 9.10 7.72 9.64
N TRP A 140 8.98 7.07 8.48
CA TRP A 140 8.09 5.92 8.31
C TRP A 140 8.49 4.75 9.22
N ILE A 141 9.77 4.39 9.25
CA ILE A 141 10.32 3.36 10.13
C ILE A 141 10.18 3.75 11.61
N PHE A 142 10.50 5.00 11.96
CA PHE A 142 10.39 5.50 13.32
C PHE A 142 8.93 5.48 13.81
N SER A 143 7.98 5.81 12.93
CA SER A 143 6.54 5.74 13.24
C SER A 143 6.11 4.33 13.59
N PHE A 144 6.69 3.31 12.96
CA PHE A 144 6.44 1.90 13.27
C PHE A 144 6.96 1.51 14.67
N PHE A 145 8.16 1.94 15.06
CA PHE A 145 8.72 1.61 16.37
C PHE A 145 8.05 2.36 17.52
N THR A 146 7.63 3.60 17.30
CA THR A 146 6.93 4.41 18.32
C THR A 146 5.51 3.93 18.59
N SER A 147 4.88 3.29 17.62
CA SER A 147 3.53 2.71 17.74
C SER A 147 3.53 1.27 18.24
N ALA A 148 4.65 0.54 18.11
CA ALA A 148 4.82 -0.82 18.60
C ALA A 148 5.34 -0.92 20.06
N GLY A 149 5.58 0.22 20.71
CA GLY A 149 6.11 0.33 22.08
C GLY A 149 5.04 0.35 23.16
#